data_AF-A0AAE3PFP5-F1
#
_entry.id   AF-A0AAE3PFP5-F1
#
_cell.length_a   1.000
_cell.length_b   1.000
_cell.length_c   1.000
_cell.angle_alpha   90.00
_cell.angle_beta   90.00
_cell.angle_gamma   90.00
#
_symmetry.space_group_name_H-M   'P 1'
#
loop_
_entity.id
_entity.type
_entity.pdbx_description
1 polymer ?
#
loop_
_entity_poly.entity_id
_entity_poly.type
_entity_poly.pdbx_seq_one_letter_code
_entity_poly.pdbx_strand_id
1 'polypeptide(L)'
;MTERTDDVETRSEDETEQEERVYSPDGGVVASTPAASTPTEAVQQPTIGEDPSQEDLDPRTKRARNEEMDVSLLQKGGIYEVQSSSGNIYEVDIASKTCTCPDFTKRNPSGGCKHLRRADLEIREGNAPRPDGRLPETTDVVEQLATEIRELDREIEECEERRQKLEATVAVIEEVSLSRREN
;
A
#
# COMPACT_ATOMS: atom_id res chain seq x y z
N MET A 1 26.03 -66.45 27.50
CA MET A 1 27.02 -65.54 28.09
C MET A 1 27.26 -64.45 27.06
N THR A 2 26.59 -63.30 27.16
CA THR A 2 26.83 -62.17 28.12
C THR A 2 28.05 -61.36 27.68
N GLU A 3 28.02 -60.03 27.59
CA GLU A 3 26.97 -59.04 27.88
C GLU A 3 27.42 -57.66 27.34
N ARG A 4 26.47 -56.71 27.20
CA ARG A 4 26.62 -55.23 27.44
C ARG A 4 27.73 -54.43 26.71
N THR A 5 27.76 -53.10 26.71
CA THR A 5 26.84 -51.99 26.30
C THR A 5 27.74 -50.72 26.26
N ASP A 6 27.36 -49.46 26.04
CA ASP A 6 26.11 -48.69 25.95
C ASP A 6 26.28 -47.61 24.85
N ASP A 7 25.20 -47.18 24.17
CA ASP A 7 25.22 -46.05 23.22
C ASP A 7 24.22 -44.95 23.64
N VAL A 8 24.69 -43.71 23.57
CA VAL A 8 24.25 -42.50 24.30
C VAL A 8 22.75 -42.15 24.22
N GLU A 9 22.15 -41.91 25.39
CA GLU A 9 20.87 -41.20 25.57
C GLU A 9 21.01 -39.72 25.15
N THR A 10 20.14 -39.23 24.26
CA THR A 10 19.80 -37.80 24.20
C THR A 10 18.28 -37.65 24.23
N ARG A 11 17.82 -37.04 25.31
CA ARG A 11 16.42 -36.78 25.64
C ARG A 11 16.08 -35.34 25.23
N SER A 12 14.92 -35.15 24.62
CA SER A 12 14.40 -33.82 24.28
C SER A 12 12.91 -33.83 24.57
N GLU A 13 12.57 -33.25 25.70
CA GLU A 13 11.20 -33.05 26.16
C GLU A 13 10.69 -31.73 25.59
N ASP A 14 9.53 -31.75 24.95
CA ASP A 14 8.70 -30.56 24.79
C ASP A 14 7.23 -30.99 24.91
N GLU A 15 6.64 -30.69 26.07
CA GLU A 15 5.22 -30.84 26.33
C GLU A 15 4.56 -29.48 26.07
N THR A 16 3.47 -29.41 25.30
CA THR A 16 2.24 -28.64 25.63
C THR A 16 1.26 -28.53 24.46
N GLU A 17 0.22 -29.36 24.49
CA GLU A 17 -1.11 -28.97 23.96
C GLU A 17 -2.15 -29.35 25.02
N GLN A 18 -2.46 -28.42 25.94
CA GLN A 18 -3.54 -28.57 26.92
C GLN A 18 -4.65 -27.54 26.63
N GLU A 19 -5.84 -28.06 26.35
CA GLU A 19 -7.04 -27.30 26.04
C GLU A 19 -7.75 -26.88 27.33
N GLU A 20 -7.53 -25.64 27.80
CA GLU A 20 -8.26 -25.09 28.96
C GLU A 20 -9.20 -23.92 28.57
N ARG A 21 -10.48 -24.11 28.87
CA ARG A 21 -11.54 -23.09 28.76
C ARG A 21 -12.07 -22.78 30.17
N VAL A 22 -11.78 -21.60 30.70
CA VAL A 22 -12.37 -21.06 31.95
C VAL A 22 -12.90 -19.63 31.74
N TYR A 23 -13.86 -19.24 32.57
CA TYR A 23 -14.72 -18.06 32.43
C TYR A 23 -14.07 -16.71 32.79
N SER A 24 -14.60 -15.63 32.21
CA SER A 24 -14.52 -14.29 32.79
C SER A 24 -15.51 -14.14 33.97
N PRO A 25 -15.17 -13.47 35.09
CA PRO A 25 -16.06 -13.40 36.26
C PRO A 25 -17.23 -12.41 36.13
N ASP A 26 -17.05 -11.36 35.34
CA ASP A 26 -17.90 -10.16 35.39
C ASP A 26 -19.09 -10.27 34.43
N GLY A 27 -20.24 -10.66 34.98
CA GLY A 27 -21.45 -10.96 34.21
C GLY A 27 -22.10 -9.75 33.53
N GLY A 28 -21.73 -9.50 32.27
CA GLY A 28 -22.40 -8.56 31.37
C GLY A 28 -23.37 -9.25 30.41
N VAL A 29 -24.65 -8.87 30.41
CA VAL A 29 -25.65 -9.41 29.48
C VAL A 29 -25.74 -8.60 28.19
N VAL A 30 -25.67 -9.28 27.04
CA VAL A 30 -26.17 -8.78 25.75
C VAL A 30 -26.96 -9.90 25.06
N ALA A 31 -28.13 -9.56 24.52
CA ALA A 31 -29.06 -10.55 23.96
C ALA A 31 -28.93 -10.66 22.45
N SER A 32 -28.96 -11.88 21.93
CA SER A 32 -29.07 -12.14 20.49
C SER A 32 -30.51 -11.91 20.00
N THR A 33 -30.71 -11.14 18.94
CA THR A 33 -31.86 -11.24 18.02
C THR A 33 -31.54 -10.51 16.70
N PRO A 34 -32.18 -10.86 15.56
CA PRO A 34 -31.58 -10.62 14.23
C PRO A 34 -32.20 -9.47 13.41
N ALA A 35 -31.46 -9.08 12.38
CA ALA A 35 -31.90 -8.62 11.05
C ALA A 35 -33.10 -7.65 10.93
N ALA A 36 -32.78 -6.40 10.59
CA ALA A 36 -33.64 -5.52 9.80
C ALA A 36 -32.77 -4.88 8.69
N SER A 37 -33.32 -4.68 7.49
CA SER A 37 -32.54 -4.32 6.30
C SER A 37 -33.09 -3.06 5.60
N THR A 38 -32.18 -2.33 4.93
CA THR A 38 -32.45 -1.29 3.91
C THR A 38 -33.13 0.01 4.38
N PRO A 39 -33.03 1.12 3.60
CA PRO A 39 -31.80 1.61 2.97
C PRO A 39 -31.59 3.13 3.19
N THR A 40 -30.34 3.58 3.12
CA THR A 40 -30.01 5.00 2.90
C THR A 40 -29.29 5.12 1.56
N GLU A 41 -29.60 6.16 0.79
CA GLU A 41 -29.13 6.32 -0.59
C GLU A 41 -27.61 6.39 -0.68
N ALA A 42 -27.02 5.44 -1.43
CA ALA A 42 -25.62 5.50 -1.79
C ALA A 42 -25.42 6.61 -2.81
N VAL A 43 -24.77 7.71 -2.41
CA VAL A 43 -24.14 8.65 -3.33
C VAL A 43 -23.09 7.84 -4.11
N GLN A 44 -23.38 7.56 -5.39
CA GLN A 44 -22.47 6.83 -6.26
C GLN A 44 -21.32 7.73 -6.70
N GLN A 45 -20.41 7.98 -5.77
CA GLN A 45 -19.06 8.45 -6.09
C GLN A 45 -18.45 7.43 -7.07
N PRO A 46 -17.89 7.87 -8.21
CA PRO A 46 -17.37 6.95 -9.21
C PRO A 46 -16.15 6.22 -8.65
N THR A 47 -16.33 4.95 -8.29
CA THR A 47 -15.24 4.09 -7.85
C THR A 47 -14.31 3.83 -9.03
N ILE A 48 -13.19 4.56 -9.07
CA ILE A 48 -12.01 4.15 -9.82
C ILE A 48 -11.70 2.73 -9.36
N GLY A 49 -11.71 1.77 -10.29
CA GLY A 49 -11.71 0.34 -9.96
C GLY A 49 -10.58 -0.02 -9.01
N GLU A 50 -10.95 -0.62 -7.88
CA GLU A 50 -10.02 -0.94 -6.79
C GLU A 50 -8.90 -1.85 -7.32
N ASP A 51 -7.66 -1.34 -7.34
CA ASP A 51 -6.48 -2.18 -7.55
C ASP A 51 -6.44 -3.20 -6.40
N PRO A 52 -6.50 -4.53 -6.67
CA PRO A 52 -6.60 -5.53 -5.63
C PRO A 52 -5.53 -5.35 -4.56
N SER A 53 -5.91 -5.52 -3.30
CA SER A 53 -5.03 -5.20 -2.18
C SER A 53 -3.70 -5.96 -2.29
N GLN A 54 -2.64 -5.43 -1.69
CA GLN A 54 -1.34 -6.10 -1.71
C GLN A 54 -1.40 -7.52 -1.14
N GLU A 55 -2.43 -7.88 -0.37
CA GLU A 55 -2.67 -9.22 0.17
C GLU A 55 -3.41 -10.15 -0.81
N ASP A 56 -4.27 -9.62 -1.68
CA ASP A 56 -5.01 -10.38 -2.70
C ASP A 56 -4.16 -10.77 -3.92
N LEU A 57 -3.08 -10.02 -4.19
CA LEU A 57 -2.21 -10.26 -5.34
C LEU A 57 -1.56 -11.67 -5.32
N ASP A 58 -1.48 -12.31 -6.49
CA ASP A 58 -0.71 -13.55 -6.66
C ASP A 58 0.76 -13.34 -6.20
N PRO A 59 1.40 -14.33 -5.53
CA PRO A 59 2.77 -14.20 -5.04
C PRO A 59 3.83 -13.81 -6.08
N ARG A 60 3.64 -14.17 -7.37
CA ARG A 60 4.55 -13.75 -8.45
C ARG A 60 4.32 -12.29 -8.86
N THR A 61 3.12 -11.77 -8.65
CA THR A 61 2.74 -10.36 -8.85
C THR A 61 3.21 -9.50 -7.68
N LYS A 62 3.01 -9.93 -6.42
CA LYS A 62 3.62 -9.33 -5.23
C LYS A 62 5.14 -9.18 -5.39
N ARG A 63 5.82 -10.25 -5.80
CA ARG A 63 7.27 -10.24 -6.09
C ARG A 63 7.63 -9.28 -7.24
N ALA A 64 6.82 -9.23 -8.30
CA ALA A 64 7.05 -8.32 -9.41
C ALA A 64 6.92 -6.85 -9.01
N ARG A 65 6.04 -6.50 -8.06
CA ARG A 65 5.86 -5.13 -7.54
C ARG A 65 6.90 -4.74 -6.49
N ASN A 66 7.39 -5.69 -5.69
CA ASN A 66 8.21 -5.39 -4.50
C ASN A 66 9.73 -5.60 -4.66
N GLU A 67 10.22 -6.32 -5.68
CA GLU A 67 11.66 -6.41 -5.95
C GLU A 67 12.17 -5.14 -6.65
N GLU A 68 13.40 -4.71 -6.36
CA GLU A 68 14.07 -3.63 -7.11
C GLU A 68 14.27 -4.05 -8.58
N MET A 69 13.66 -3.30 -9.50
CA MET A 69 13.67 -3.54 -10.94
C MET A 69 13.46 -2.22 -11.65
N ASP A 70 14.29 -1.91 -12.65
CA ASP A 70 14.12 -0.74 -13.53
C ASP A 70 13.51 -1.18 -14.87
N VAL A 71 12.76 -0.29 -15.53
CA VAL A 71 12.04 -0.56 -16.79
C VAL A 71 12.17 0.63 -17.73
N SER A 72 12.86 0.45 -18.84
CA SER A 72 13.00 1.46 -19.90
C SER A 72 12.33 0.99 -21.21
N LEU A 73 11.84 1.94 -22.02
CA LEU A 73 11.33 1.62 -23.36
C LEU A 73 12.50 1.51 -24.33
N LEU A 74 12.89 0.28 -24.66
CA LEU A 74 13.99 -0.01 -25.59
C LEU A 74 13.60 0.31 -27.05
N GLN A 75 12.36 -0.01 -27.45
CA GLN A 75 11.87 0.26 -28.80
C GLN A 75 10.36 0.58 -28.84
N LYS A 76 10.00 1.63 -29.57
CA LYS A 76 8.60 1.90 -29.97
C LYS A 76 8.01 0.67 -30.67
N GLY A 77 6.77 0.36 -30.34
CA GLY A 77 6.13 -0.93 -30.60
C GLY A 77 5.91 -1.77 -29.33
N GLY A 78 6.54 -1.41 -28.21
CA GLY A 78 6.31 -2.05 -26.90
C GLY A 78 7.35 -3.10 -26.50
N ILE A 79 8.60 -2.93 -26.97
CA ILE A 79 9.75 -3.68 -26.46
C ILE A 79 10.40 -2.84 -25.35
N TYR A 80 10.49 -3.42 -24.16
CA TYR A 80 11.04 -2.82 -22.96
C TYR A 80 12.30 -3.56 -22.54
N GLU A 81 13.26 -2.82 -22.01
CA GLU A 81 14.38 -3.38 -21.26
C GLU A 81 14.01 -3.38 -19.77
N VAL A 82 14.24 -4.50 -19.09
CA VAL A 82 13.98 -4.66 -17.66
C VAL A 82 15.27 -5.07 -16.96
N GLN A 83 15.87 -4.14 -16.21
CA GLN A 83 16.99 -4.46 -15.33
C GLN A 83 16.45 -5.02 -14.01
N SER A 84 17.00 -6.15 -13.57
CA SER A 84 16.64 -6.80 -12.31
C SER A 84 17.64 -6.47 -11.20
N SER A 85 17.20 -6.53 -9.94
CA SER A 85 18.04 -6.38 -8.72
C SER A 85 19.35 -7.18 -8.69
N SER A 86 19.50 -8.23 -9.50
CA SER A 86 20.76 -8.98 -9.63
C SER A 86 21.67 -8.46 -10.76
N GLY A 87 21.45 -7.23 -11.25
CA GLY A 87 22.15 -6.60 -12.38
C GLY A 87 21.84 -7.19 -13.76
N ASN A 88 21.07 -8.27 -13.85
CA ASN A 88 20.73 -8.92 -15.12
C ASN A 88 19.66 -8.12 -15.87
N ILE A 89 19.88 -7.92 -17.17
CA ILE A 89 18.98 -7.22 -18.08
C ILE A 89 18.20 -8.24 -18.93
N TYR A 90 16.91 -8.00 -19.13
CA TYR A 90 16.05 -8.81 -19.99
C TYR A 90 15.16 -7.95 -20.88
N GLU A 91 14.97 -8.37 -22.13
CA GLU A 91 13.98 -7.76 -23.02
C GLU A 91 12.59 -8.35 -22.71
N VAL A 92 11.57 -7.50 -22.79
CA VAL A 92 10.15 -7.81 -22.62
C VAL A 92 9.37 -7.19 -23.77
N ASP A 93 8.72 -8.02 -24.57
CA ASP A 93 7.75 -7.56 -25.58
C ASP A 93 6.34 -7.71 -25.01
N ILE A 94 5.69 -6.57 -24.73
CA ILE A 94 4.35 -6.50 -24.16
C ILE A 94 3.27 -6.86 -25.19
N ALA A 95 3.53 -6.65 -26.49
CA ALA A 95 2.58 -6.95 -27.56
C ALA A 95 2.51 -8.45 -27.85
N SER A 96 3.65 -9.16 -27.95
CA SER A 96 3.67 -10.63 -28.05
C SER A 96 3.56 -11.34 -26.69
N LYS A 97 3.66 -10.61 -25.59
CA LYS A 97 3.71 -11.11 -24.20
C LYS A 97 4.85 -12.10 -23.96
N THR A 98 6.04 -11.78 -24.47
CA THR A 98 7.26 -12.59 -24.32
C THR A 98 8.34 -11.87 -23.50
N CYS A 99 9.31 -12.64 -23.00
CA CYS A 99 10.46 -12.11 -22.27
C CYS A 99 11.66 -13.04 -22.41
N THR A 100 12.87 -12.48 -22.56
CA THR A 100 14.11 -13.28 -22.75
C THR A 100 14.62 -13.97 -21.47
N CYS A 101 14.00 -13.74 -20.32
CA CYS A 101 14.48 -14.29 -19.05
C CYS A 101 14.30 -15.82 -18.92
N PRO A 102 15.22 -16.54 -18.24
CA PRO A 102 15.13 -18.00 -18.07
C PRO A 102 13.91 -18.52 -17.30
N ASP A 103 13.15 -17.65 -16.62
CA ASP A 103 11.91 -18.01 -15.90
C ASP A 103 10.69 -18.04 -16.86
N PHE A 104 10.70 -17.26 -17.94
CA PHE A 104 9.61 -17.22 -18.92
C PHE A 104 9.50 -18.56 -19.65
N THR A 105 10.60 -19.07 -20.21
CA THR A 105 10.68 -20.38 -20.89
C THR A 105 10.23 -21.55 -20.01
N LYS A 106 10.34 -21.43 -18.69
CA LYS A 106 9.95 -22.46 -17.71
C LYS A 106 8.49 -22.37 -17.27
N ARG A 107 7.75 -21.31 -17.63
CA ARG A 107 6.40 -21.00 -17.11
C ARG A 107 5.38 -20.56 -18.17
N ASN A 108 5.81 -20.42 -19.42
CA ASN A 108 4.92 -20.28 -20.58
C ASN A 108 4.09 -21.58 -20.74
N PRO A 109 2.77 -21.54 -20.97
CA PRO A 109 1.95 -20.36 -21.27
C PRO A 109 1.26 -19.68 -20.08
N SER A 110 1.12 -20.31 -18.91
CA SER A 110 0.14 -19.88 -17.89
C SER A 110 0.70 -19.06 -16.71
N GLY A 111 1.99 -19.19 -16.37
CA GLY A 111 2.54 -18.54 -15.18
C GLY A 111 3.05 -17.11 -15.40
N GLY A 112 3.62 -16.85 -16.57
CA GLY A 112 4.40 -15.64 -16.85
C GLY A 112 5.68 -15.53 -16.02
N CYS A 113 6.52 -14.55 -16.34
CA CYS A 113 7.70 -14.18 -15.54
C CYS A 113 7.45 -12.90 -14.75
N LYS A 114 8.31 -12.60 -13.76
CA LYS A 114 8.20 -11.34 -12.99
C LYS A 114 8.42 -10.08 -13.85
N HIS A 115 9.31 -10.15 -14.85
CA HIS A 115 9.70 -9.00 -15.69
C HIS A 115 8.54 -8.48 -16.53
N LEU A 116 7.73 -9.39 -17.10
CA LEU A 116 6.53 -9.05 -17.86
C LEU A 116 5.44 -8.44 -16.98
N ARG A 117 5.25 -8.96 -15.75
CA ARG A 117 4.32 -8.37 -14.77
C ARG A 117 4.79 -6.99 -14.31
N ARG A 118 6.08 -6.81 -14.05
CA ARG A 118 6.70 -5.52 -13.70
C ARG A 118 6.49 -4.50 -14.81
N ALA A 119 6.88 -4.80 -16.06
CA ALA A 119 6.70 -3.86 -17.16
C ALA A 119 5.22 -3.47 -17.36
N ASP A 120 4.27 -4.42 -17.27
CA ASP A 120 2.83 -4.11 -17.33
C ASP A 120 2.35 -3.24 -16.16
N LEU A 121 2.92 -3.38 -14.95
CA LEU A 121 2.68 -2.45 -13.83
C LEU A 121 3.19 -1.03 -14.17
N GLU A 122 4.48 -0.87 -14.51
CA GLU A 122 5.08 0.46 -14.75
C GLU A 122 4.42 1.25 -15.88
N ILE A 123 3.97 0.57 -16.94
CA ILE A 123 3.27 1.19 -18.09
C ILE A 123 1.86 1.66 -17.68
N ARG A 124 1.20 0.94 -16.77
CA ARG A 124 -0.17 1.22 -16.32
C ARG A 124 -0.19 2.29 -15.22
N GLU A 125 0.78 2.25 -14.32
CA GLU A 125 1.02 3.25 -13.27
C GLU A 125 1.59 4.55 -13.87
N GLY A 126 2.25 4.48 -15.04
CA GLY A 126 2.67 5.63 -15.82
C GLY A 126 4.15 6.00 -15.70
N ASN A 127 4.91 5.23 -14.92
CA ASN A 127 6.34 5.40 -14.67
C ASN A 127 7.16 5.10 -15.94
N ALA A 128 6.75 4.08 -16.71
CA ALA A 128 7.36 3.74 -17.99
C ALA A 128 6.59 4.39 -19.17
N PRO A 129 7.28 4.84 -20.24
CA PRO A 129 6.60 5.30 -21.46
C PRO A 129 5.70 4.22 -22.06
N ARG A 130 4.55 4.61 -22.61
CA ARG A 130 3.64 3.70 -23.33
C ARG A 130 4.30 3.16 -24.61
N PRO A 131 3.76 2.10 -25.24
CA PRO A 131 4.34 1.49 -26.45
C PRO A 131 4.53 2.42 -27.67
N ASP A 132 3.84 3.56 -27.71
CA ASP A 132 4.00 4.63 -28.69
C ASP A 132 5.20 5.57 -28.40
N GLY A 133 5.77 5.49 -27.20
CA GLY A 133 6.83 6.34 -26.67
C GLY A 133 6.35 7.64 -26.00
N ARG A 134 5.09 7.73 -25.54
CA ARG A 134 4.58 8.86 -24.75
C ARG A 134 4.39 8.44 -23.28
N LEU A 135 4.78 9.29 -22.34
CA LEU A 135 4.33 9.19 -20.94
C LEU A 135 2.85 9.61 -20.84
N PRO A 136 2.08 9.20 -19.81
CA PRO A 136 0.76 9.77 -19.57
C PRO A 136 0.80 11.27 -19.33
N GLU A 137 -0.28 11.96 -19.65
CA GLU A 137 -0.40 13.41 -19.50
C GLU A 137 -0.80 13.72 -18.05
N THR A 138 0.22 13.91 -17.20
CA THR A 138 0.08 14.21 -15.77
C THR A 138 -0.11 15.69 -15.45
N THR A 139 -0.08 16.55 -16.47
CA THR A 139 -0.27 18.01 -16.39
C THR A 139 -1.50 18.39 -15.59
N ASP A 140 -2.62 17.75 -15.89
CA ASP A 140 -3.94 18.09 -15.37
C ASP A 140 -4.01 17.86 -13.85
N VAL A 141 -3.36 16.79 -13.36
CA VAL A 141 -3.25 16.48 -11.93
C VAL A 141 -2.32 17.49 -11.23
N VAL A 142 -1.21 17.88 -11.87
CA VAL A 142 -0.29 18.88 -11.33
C VAL A 142 -0.96 20.26 -11.25
N GLU A 143 -1.75 20.66 -12.24
CA GLU A 143 -2.48 21.94 -12.24
C GLU A 143 -3.65 21.96 -11.24
N GLN A 144 -4.33 20.82 -11.04
CA GLN A 144 -5.34 20.65 -9.99
C GLN A 144 -4.72 20.79 -8.59
N LEU A 145 -3.69 20.00 -8.27
CA LEU A 145 -2.99 20.05 -6.98
C LEU A 145 -2.36 21.42 -6.73
N ALA A 146 -1.75 22.04 -7.76
CA ALA A 146 -1.21 23.40 -7.64
C ALA A 146 -2.28 24.48 -7.45
N THR A 147 -3.56 24.17 -7.68
CA THR A 147 -4.69 25.07 -7.39
C THR A 147 -5.22 24.83 -5.98
N GLU A 148 -5.38 23.57 -5.57
CA GLU A 148 -5.75 23.16 -4.21
C GLU A 148 -4.76 23.67 -3.15
N ILE A 149 -3.45 23.60 -3.42
CA ILE A 149 -2.41 24.16 -2.54
C ILE A 149 -2.62 25.67 -2.29
N ARG A 150 -2.94 26.46 -3.33
CA ARG A 150 -3.16 27.91 -3.19
C ARG A 150 -4.45 28.23 -2.41
N GLU A 151 -5.45 27.36 -2.49
CA GLU A 151 -6.67 27.46 -1.68
C GLU A 151 -6.37 27.18 -0.20
N LEU A 152 -5.60 26.12 0.08
CA LEU A 152 -5.15 25.78 1.43
C LEU A 152 -4.25 26.87 2.04
N ASP A 153 -3.32 27.44 1.26
CA ASP A 153 -2.47 28.57 1.70
C ASP A 153 -3.32 29.78 2.12
N ARG A 154 -4.37 30.11 1.36
CA ARG A 154 -5.34 31.17 1.68
C ARG A 154 -6.13 30.85 2.95
N GLU A 155 -6.54 29.60 3.15
CA GLU A 155 -7.24 29.18 4.37
C GLU A 155 -6.32 29.18 5.61
N ILE A 156 -5.04 28.87 5.43
CA ILE A 156 -4.01 28.97 6.49
C ILE A 156 -3.82 30.44 6.89
N GLU A 157 -3.65 31.37 5.94
CA GLU A 157 -3.52 32.80 6.23
C GLU A 157 -4.73 33.34 7.02
N GLU A 158 -5.95 33.01 6.59
CA GLU A 158 -7.17 33.38 7.31
C GLU A 158 -7.28 32.73 8.70
N CYS A 159 -6.79 31.50 8.87
CA CYS A 159 -6.68 30.84 10.18
C CYS A 159 -5.66 31.53 11.09
N GLU A 160 -4.54 32.00 10.55
CA GLU A 160 -3.49 32.72 11.30
C GLU A 160 -3.97 34.10 11.74
N GLU A 161 -4.66 34.86 10.89
CA GLU A 161 -5.31 36.13 11.29
C GLU A 161 -6.34 35.90 12.40
N ARG A 162 -7.18 34.86 12.27
CA ARG A 162 -8.14 34.46 13.30
C ARG A 162 -7.44 34.12 14.62
N ARG A 163 -6.33 33.37 14.59
CA ARG A 163 -5.53 33.03 15.77
C ARG A 163 -4.97 34.28 16.46
N GLN A 164 -4.27 35.15 15.72
CA GLN A 164 -3.69 36.39 16.25
C GLN A 164 -4.76 37.29 16.90
N LYS A 165 -5.94 37.38 16.27
CA LYS A 165 -7.07 38.15 16.82
C LYS A 165 -7.60 37.56 18.12
N LEU A 166 -7.70 36.23 18.24
CA LEU A 166 -8.08 35.57 19.49
C LEU A 166 -7.02 35.80 20.58
N GLU A 167 -5.74 35.61 20.27
CA GLU A 167 -4.61 35.85 21.18
C GLU A 167 -4.62 37.29 21.73
N ALA A 168 -4.84 38.28 20.86
CA ALA A 168 -4.98 39.69 21.27
C ALA A 168 -6.18 39.92 22.21
N THR A 169 -7.33 39.26 21.98
CA THR A 169 -8.48 39.36 22.90
C THR A 169 -8.23 38.67 24.24
N VAL A 170 -7.48 37.56 24.27
CA VAL A 170 -7.10 36.88 25.51
C VAL A 170 -6.18 37.79 26.34
N ALA A 171 -5.15 38.38 25.75
CA ALA A 171 -4.26 39.31 26.45
C ALA A 171 -5.01 40.50 27.07
N VAL A 172 -5.99 41.09 26.37
CA VAL A 172 -6.84 42.16 26.92
C VAL A 172 -7.71 41.66 28.09
N ILE A 173 -8.23 40.43 28.03
CA ILE A 173 -8.98 39.82 29.13
C ILE A 173 -8.09 39.57 30.34
N GLU A 174 -6.83 39.16 30.14
CA GLU A 174 -5.86 38.95 31.21
C GLU A 174 -5.49 40.26 31.91
N GLU A 175 -5.13 41.31 31.16
CA GLU A 175 -4.84 42.66 31.69
C GLU A 175 -6.00 43.24 32.52
N VAL A 176 -7.24 43.15 32.02
CA VAL A 176 -8.44 43.57 32.76
C VAL A 176 -8.67 42.70 34.01
N SER A 177 -8.31 41.42 33.94
CA SER A 177 -8.42 40.48 35.07
C SER A 177 -7.32 40.66 36.12
N LEU A 178 -6.14 41.19 35.75
CA LEU A 178 -5.09 41.62 36.68
C LEU A 178 -5.49 42.94 37.34
N SER A 179 -5.89 43.94 36.55
CA SER A 179 -6.35 45.25 37.01
C SER A 179 -7.50 45.17 38.05
N ARG A 180 -8.36 44.15 37.95
CA ARG A 180 -9.46 43.88 38.91
C ARG A 180 -9.00 43.17 40.20
N ARG A 181 -7.80 42.59 40.24
CA ARG A 181 -7.25 41.89 41.42
C ARG A 181 -6.42 42.81 42.33
N GLU A 182 -5.98 43.95 41.82
CA GLU A 182 -5.09 44.89 42.53
C GLU A 182 -5.85 46.04 43.23
N ASN A 183 -7.18 46.10 43.10
CA ASN A 183 -8.01 47.26 43.44
C ASN A 183 -9.39 46.89 44.01
#